data_AF-A0A8E2JMH1-F1
#
_entry.id   AF-A0A8E2JMH1-F1
#
_cell.length_a   1.000
_cell.length_b   1.000
_cell.length_c   1.000
_cell.angle_alpha   90.00
_cell.angle_beta   90.00
_cell.angle_gamma   90.00
#
_symmetry.space_group_name_H-M   'P 1'
#
loop_
_entity.id
_entity.type
_entity.pdbx_description
1 polymer ?
#
loop_
_entity_poly.entity_id
_entity_poly.type
_entity_poly.pdbx_seq_one_letter_code
_entity_poly.pdbx_strand_id
1 'polypeptide(L)'
;EGNLHYVIEKGDNNSNPSYQEVSGAPVESHSPLGYHVGSTTILFLNLSKMVGTGVYSTPASILKGTGGVGLSLIYWFIGFLIASSSFSVYLEYASYFPNRSGSEVVYLEQAFPRPRYLFPVTFAIQTVLLSFSSSNAIVLAQYLFRINGHAPTAWELKGVAVAGYTVAVLLLVFSTRFSYHLSNAIGIVKLLTLIFVAITGLVVLGGHTSVHNPTANFHDAFHSSTTSTYGVTNALVKI
;
A
#
# COMPACT_ATOMS: atom_id res chain seq x y z
N GLU A 1 -18.14 32.66 14.06
CA GLU A 1 -18.99 32.41 15.24
C GLU A 1 -18.72 31.00 15.72
N GLY A 2 -18.06 30.87 16.88
CA GLY A 2 -17.27 29.70 17.24
C GLY A 2 -17.87 28.80 18.31
N ASN A 3 -19.19 28.64 18.37
CA ASN A 3 -19.79 27.79 19.40
C ASN A 3 -19.60 26.31 19.04
N LEU A 4 -18.88 25.55 19.88
CA LEU A 4 -18.66 24.11 19.69
C LEU A 4 -19.92 23.38 20.18
N HIS A 5 -20.69 22.81 19.25
CA HIS A 5 -21.84 21.98 19.58
C HIS A 5 -21.42 20.52 19.51
N TYR A 6 -21.44 19.86 20.67
CA TYR A 6 -21.15 18.43 20.79
C TYR A 6 -22.44 17.63 20.93
N VAL A 7 -22.49 16.48 20.27
CA VAL A 7 -23.57 15.50 20.40
C VAL A 7 -23.03 14.17 20.90
N ILE A 8 -23.88 13.45 21.64
CA ILE A 8 -23.60 12.10 22.10
C ILE A 8 -24.40 11.16 21.21
N GLU A 9 -23.69 10.40 20.39
CA GLU A 9 -24.31 9.41 19.50
C GLU A 9 -23.61 8.06 19.67
N LYS A 10 -24.37 6.98 19.56
CA LYS A 10 -23.89 5.61 19.66
C LYS A 10 -24.05 4.93 18.30
N GLY A 11 -22.95 4.40 17.77
CA GLY A 11 -22.96 3.60 16.55
C GLY A 11 -23.45 2.16 16.79
N ASP A 12 -23.86 1.48 15.72
CA ASP A 12 -24.27 0.06 15.72
C ASP A 12 -23.08 -0.92 15.77
N ASN A 13 -21.86 -0.40 15.95
CA ASN A 13 -20.60 -1.13 15.99
C ASN A 13 -20.21 -1.64 17.39
N ASN A 14 -21.16 -1.70 18.34
CA ASN A 14 -20.94 -2.06 19.75
C ASN A 14 -19.91 -1.20 20.51
N SER A 15 -19.54 -0.04 19.99
CA SER A 15 -18.63 0.87 20.68
C SER A 15 -19.32 1.64 21.81
N ASN A 16 -18.52 2.30 22.64
CA ASN A 16 -19.03 3.24 23.61
C ASN A 16 -19.62 4.48 22.92
N PRO A 17 -20.62 5.15 23.52
CA PRO A 17 -21.15 6.41 23.01
C PRO A 17 -20.03 7.42 22.78
N SER A 18 -19.99 8.02 21.60
CA SER A 18 -18.97 9.00 21.24
C SER A 18 -19.49 10.42 21.43
N TYR A 19 -18.64 11.27 22.01
CA TYR A 19 -18.84 12.71 22.10
C TYR A 19 -18.13 13.35 20.91
N GLN A 20 -18.88 13.87 19.93
CA GLN A 20 -18.29 14.43 18.71
C GLN A 20 -18.88 15.80 18.38
N GLU A 21 -18.07 16.67 17.75
CA GLU A 21 -18.55 17.97 17.28
C GLU A 21 -19.45 17.78 16.06
N VAL A 22 -20.64 18.39 16.08
CA VAL A 22 -21.65 18.30 15.01
C VAL A 22 -21.14 18.80 13.66
N SER A 23 -20.12 19.67 13.67
CA SER A 23 -19.61 20.29 12.45
C SER A 23 -18.65 19.39 11.65
N GLY A 24 -18.12 18.31 12.25
CA GLY A 24 -17.28 17.32 11.60
C GLY A 24 -18.07 16.16 10.97
N ALA A 25 -17.38 15.06 10.66
CA ALA A 25 -17.97 13.86 10.06
C ALA A 25 -18.97 13.13 11.00
N PRO A 26 -20.28 13.03 10.70
CA PRO A 26 -21.27 12.51 11.65
C PRO A 26 -21.06 11.06 12.10
N VAL A 27 -21.57 10.68 13.28
CA VAL A 27 -21.53 9.29 13.72
C VAL A 27 -22.37 8.40 12.79
N GLU A 28 -21.80 7.29 12.36
CA GLU A 28 -22.49 6.30 11.53
C GLU A 28 -23.35 5.43 12.43
N SER A 29 -24.63 5.79 12.56
CA SER A 29 -25.61 5.05 13.35
C SER A 29 -26.03 3.73 12.72
N HIS A 30 -26.02 3.63 11.39
CA HIS A 30 -26.33 2.40 10.66
C HIS A 30 -25.46 2.28 9.42
N SER A 31 -24.59 1.27 9.37
CA SER A 31 -23.71 1.06 8.21
C SER A 31 -24.41 0.24 7.13
N PRO A 32 -24.62 0.77 5.91
CA PRO A 32 -25.26 0.03 4.82
C PRO A 32 -24.43 -1.16 4.33
N LEU A 33 -23.12 -1.17 4.62
CA LEU A 33 -22.20 -2.25 4.26
C LEU A 33 -22.05 -3.30 5.38
N GLY A 34 -22.48 -2.96 6.60
CA GLY A 34 -22.39 -3.81 7.79
C GLY A 34 -20.98 -4.07 8.29
N TYR A 35 -20.86 -4.65 9.49
CA TYR A 35 -19.59 -4.91 10.18
C TYR A 35 -19.13 -6.38 10.07
N HIS A 36 -19.49 -7.06 8.97
CA HIS A 36 -19.39 -8.52 8.84
C HIS A 36 -18.01 -9.05 8.40
N VAL A 37 -16.95 -8.22 8.40
CA VAL A 37 -15.62 -8.63 7.93
C VAL A 37 -14.84 -9.28 9.08
N GLY A 38 -14.59 -10.59 8.99
CA GLY A 38 -13.82 -11.33 10.00
C GLY A 38 -12.34 -10.97 10.03
N SER A 39 -11.67 -11.20 11.17
CA SER A 39 -10.27 -10.82 11.42
C SER A 39 -9.28 -11.42 10.41
N THR A 40 -9.48 -12.66 10.00
CA THR A 40 -8.65 -13.32 8.97
C THR A 40 -8.75 -12.60 7.63
N THR A 41 -9.97 -12.20 7.25
CA THR A 41 -10.21 -11.42 6.03
C THR A 41 -9.56 -10.04 6.11
N ILE A 42 -9.65 -9.38 7.27
CA ILE A 42 -8.98 -8.09 7.50
C ILE A 42 -7.46 -8.23 7.31
N LEU A 43 -6.86 -9.28 7.88
CA LEU A 43 -5.42 -9.53 7.72
C LEU A 43 -5.02 -9.71 6.25
N PHE A 44 -5.70 -10.61 5.53
CA PHE A 44 -5.37 -10.87 4.13
C PHE A 44 -5.63 -9.67 3.21
N LEU A 45 -6.67 -8.88 3.47
CA LEU A 45 -6.93 -7.65 2.73
C LEU A 45 -5.83 -6.62 2.92
N ASN A 46 -5.38 -6.41 4.16
CA ASN A 46 -4.27 -5.49 4.46
C ASN A 46 -2.96 -5.97 3.82
N LEU A 47 -2.60 -7.25 4.01
CA LEU A 47 -1.40 -7.82 3.38
C LEU A 47 -1.44 -7.70 1.85
N SER A 48 -2.59 -7.98 1.23
CA SER A 48 -2.76 -7.88 -0.23
C SER A 48 -2.68 -6.44 -0.74
N LYS A 49 -3.07 -5.45 0.08
CA LYS A 49 -2.96 -4.03 -0.23
C LYS A 49 -1.53 -3.50 -0.05
N MET A 50 -0.82 -3.93 0.98
CA MET A 50 0.56 -3.53 1.25
C MET A 50 1.54 -4.15 0.25
N VAL A 51 1.34 -5.43 -0.12
CA VAL A 51 2.21 -6.13 -1.07
C VAL A 51 1.83 -5.78 -2.52
N GLY A 52 2.44 -4.70 -3.01
CA GLY A 52 2.35 -4.22 -4.38
C GLY A 52 3.47 -4.72 -5.29
N THR A 53 3.59 -4.08 -6.46
CA THR A 53 4.71 -4.28 -7.41
C THR A 53 6.04 -3.80 -6.84
N GLY A 54 6.01 -2.87 -5.87
CA GLY A 54 7.20 -2.29 -5.24
C GLY A 54 8.14 -3.30 -4.60
N VAL A 55 7.65 -4.41 -4.05
CA VAL A 55 8.51 -5.45 -3.45
C VAL A 55 9.48 -6.07 -4.48
N TYR A 56 9.14 -6.02 -5.77
CA TYR A 56 9.96 -6.58 -6.85
C TYR A 56 10.90 -5.54 -7.48
N SER A 57 10.58 -4.24 -7.43
CA SER A 57 11.35 -3.19 -8.11
C SER A 57 12.17 -2.29 -7.18
N THR A 58 11.68 -2.09 -5.94
CA THR A 58 12.27 -1.16 -4.97
C THR A 58 13.59 -1.66 -4.39
N PRO A 59 13.74 -2.95 -4.00
CA PRO A 59 15.01 -3.43 -3.43
C PRO A 59 16.22 -3.21 -4.36
N ALA A 60 16.06 -3.50 -5.65
CA ALA A 60 17.12 -3.29 -6.64
C ALA A 60 17.47 -1.80 -6.81
N SER A 61 16.46 -0.92 -6.73
CA SER A 61 16.66 0.53 -6.80
C SER A 61 17.40 1.07 -5.58
N ILE A 62 17.05 0.61 -4.37
CA ILE A 62 17.73 0.99 -3.13
C ILE A 62 19.17 0.50 -3.15
N LEU A 63 19.40 -0.78 -3.48
CA LEU A 63 20.76 -1.34 -3.55
C LEU A 63 21.65 -0.59 -4.54
N LYS A 64 21.11 -0.22 -5.71
CA LYS A 64 21.84 0.60 -6.69
C LYS A 64 22.14 2.01 -6.17
N GLY A 65 21.24 2.58 -5.37
CA GLY A 65 21.40 3.91 -4.78
C GLY A 65 22.40 3.93 -3.61
N THR A 66 22.41 2.89 -2.78
CA THR A 66 23.32 2.76 -1.63
C THR A 66 24.69 2.21 -2.02
N GLY A 67 24.80 1.47 -3.12
CA GLY A 67 26.07 0.93 -3.64
C GLY A 67 26.65 -0.24 -2.83
N GLY A 68 25.93 -0.72 -1.81
CA GLY A 68 26.33 -1.79 -0.91
C GLY A 68 25.12 -2.43 -0.19
N VAL A 69 25.24 -3.73 0.10
CA VAL A 69 24.15 -4.56 0.65
C VAL A 69 23.85 -4.22 2.10
N GLY A 70 24.89 -4.06 2.94
CA GLY A 70 24.74 -3.71 4.35
C GLY A 70 24.01 -2.37 4.54
N LEU A 71 24.39 -1.35 3.76
CA LEU A 71 23.71 -0.06 3.80
C LEU A 71 22.26 -0.16 3.28
N SER A 72 22.00 -0.98 2.25
CA SER A 72 20.63 -1.20 1.75
C SER A 72 19.70 -1.84 2.80
N LEU A 73 20.21 -2.76 3.63
CA LEU A 73 19.44 -3.40 4.69
C LEU A 73 19.15 -2.43 5.84
N ILE A 74 20.09 -1.55 6.19
CA ILE A 74 19.86 -0.47 7.16
C ILE A 74 18.72 0.44 6.68
N TYR A 75 18.69 0.76 5.39
CA TYR A 75 17.64 1.60 4.80
C TYR A 75 16.26 0.95 4.92
N TRP A 76 16.15 -0.36 4.66
CA TRP A 76 14.91 -1.11 4.90
C TRP A 76 14.48 -1.08 6.37
N PHE A 77 15.43 -1.20 7.30
CA PHE A 77 15.12 -1.10 8.73
C PHE A 77 14.64 0.30 9.14
N ILE A 78 15.23 1.36 8.59
CA ILE A 78 14.75 2.74 8.78
C ILE A 78 13.32 2.88 8.24
N GLY A 79 13.05 2.34 7.05
CA GLY A 79 11.70 2.35 6.46
C GLY A 79 10.68 1.65 7.36
N PHE A 80 11.05 0.51 7.96
CA PHE A 80 10.22 -0.18 8.94
C PHE A 80 9.91 0.70 10.18
N LEU A 81 10.89 1.43 10.71
CA LEU A 81 10.67 2.32 11.86
C LEU A 81 9.73 3.49 11.51
N ILE A 82 9.93 4.11 10.34
CA ILE A 82 9.06 5.20 9.85
C ILE A 82 7.63 4.68 9.69
N ALA A 83 7.44 3.54 9.02
CA ALA A 83 6.14 2.93 8.82
C ALA A 83 5.46 2.56 10.16
N SER A 84 6.23 2.04 11.13
CA SER A 84 5.72 1.70 12.47
C SER A 84 5.26 2.94 13.25
N SER A 85 5.98 4.06 13.11
CA SER A 85 5.58 5.34 13.70
C SER A 85 4.28 5.87 13.08
N SER A 86 4.18 5.88 11.75
CA SER A 86 2.94 6.29 11.05
C SER A 86 1.76 5.38 11.39
N PHE A 87 1.99 4.07 11.50
CA PHE A 87 0.96 3.11 11.87
C PHE A 87 0.45 3.33 13.31
N SER A 88 1.35 3.66 14.25
CA SER A 88 0.96 3.99 15.63
C SER A 88 0.04 5.22 15.70
N VAL A 89 0.36 6.28 14.96
CA VAL A 89 -0.50 7.48 14.86
C VAL A 89 -1.85 7.14 14.23
N TYR A 90 -1.84 6.31 13.17
CA TYR A 90 -3.08 5.86 12.53
C TYR A 90 -3.98 5.06 13.50
N LEU A 91 -3.39 4.18 14.31
CA LEU A 91 -4.12 3.41 15.33
C LEU A 91 -4.73 4.31 16.41
N GLU A 92 -4.03 5.35 16.82
CA GLU A 92 -4.57 6.34 17.77
C GLU A 92 -5.84 6.98 17.19
N TYR A 93 -5.79 7.49 15.95
CA TYR A 93 -6.96 8.03 15.26
C TYR A 93 -8.09 7.01 15.08
N ALA A 94 -7.78 5.79 14.66
CA ALA A 94 -8.78 4.73 14.46
C ALA A 94 -9.48 4.35 15.77
N SER A 95 -8.74 4.34 16.89
CA SER A 95 -9.30 4.06 18.21
C SER A 95 -10.10 5.22 18.80
N TYR A 96 -9.72 6.46 18.47
CA TYR A 96 -10.40 7.67 18.94
C TYR A 96 -11.71 7.91 18.17
N PHE A 97 -11.76 7.59 16.88
CA PHE A 97 -12.94 7.78 16.01
C PHE A 97 -13.47 6.45 15.44
N PRO A 98 -13.94 5.50 16.27
CA PRO A 98 -14.36 4.18 15.81
C PRO A 98 -15.71 4.16 15.09
N ASN A 99 -16.46 5.25 15.19
CA ASN A 99 -17.90 5.29 14.93
C ASN A 99 -18.29 5.75 13.53
N ARG A 100 -17.34 5.91 12.62
CA ARG A 100 -17.63 6.24 11.23
C ARG A 100 -16.59 5.63 10.30
N SER A 101 -17.08 4.94 9.28
CA SER A 101 -16.25 4.41 8.19
C SER A 101 -15.80 5.55 7.28
N GLY A 102 -14.50 5.61 6.96
CA GLY A 102 -13.95 6.64 6.07
C GLY A 102 -12.46 6.96 6.23
N SER A 103 -11.76 6.27 7.14
CA SER A 103 -10.30 6.34 7.29
C SER A 103 -9.82 7.78 7.56
N GLU A 104 -8.64 8.16 7.04
CA GLU A 104 -7.96 9.42 7.34
C GLU A 104 -8.83 10.65 7.10
N VAL A 105 -9.65 10.66 6.05
CA VAL A 105 -10.51 11.81 5.72
C VAL A 105 -11.47 12.09 6.87
N VAL A 106 -12.12 11.04 7.37
CA VAL A 106 -13.07 11.13 8.49
C VAL A 106 -12.36 11.47 9.79
N TYR A 107 -11.22 10.83 10.07
CA TYR A 107 -10.48 11.07 11.30
C TYR A 107 -9.98 12.52 11.39
N LEU A 108 -9.47 13.06 10.29
CA LEU A 108 -8.97 14.43 10.24
C LEU A 108 -10.10 15.46 10.20
N GLU A 109 -11.21 15.17 9.52
CA GLU A 109 -12.39 16.05 9.56
C GLU A 109 -12.99 16.14 10.96
N GLN A 110 -12.91 15.07 11.76
CA GLN A 110 -13.33 15.09 13.16
C GLN A 110 -12.30 15.72 14.10
N ALA A 111 -11.00 15.47 13.90
CA ALA A 111 -9.95 16.07 14.72
C ALA A 111 -9.81 17.59 14.48
N PHE A 112 -10.08 18.03 13.25
CA PHE A 112 -9.89 19.41 12.79
C PHE A 112 -11.11 19.88 11.96
N PRO A 113 -12.27 20.09 12.60
CA PRO A 113 -13.54 20.37 11.93
C PRO A 113 -13.62 21.77 11.28
N ARG A 114 -12.62 22.63 11.52
CA ARG A 114 -12.55 23.99 10.97
C ARG A 114 -11.21 24.23 10.29
N PRO A 115 -11.19 24.84 9.09
CA PRO A 115 -12.35 25.22 8.26
C PRO A 115 -13.10 24.01 7.70
N ARG A 116 -14.43 24.15 7.56
CA ARG A 116 -15.29 23.07 7.07
C ARG A 116 -14.82 22.56 5.71
N TYR A 117 -14.85 21.24 5.54
CA TYR A 117 -14.45 20.52 4.33
C TYR A 117 -12.98 20.64 3.92
N LEU A 118 -12.09 21.18 4.76
CA LEU A 118 -10.67 21.29 4.42
C LEU A 118 -10.06 19.94 4.02
N PHE A 119 -10.18 18.93 4.89
CA PHE A 119 -9.59 17.61 4.64
C PHE A 119 -10.28 16.87 3.49
N PRO A 120 -11.63 16.74 3.45
CA PRO A 120 -12.30 16.12 2.30
C PRO A 120 -11.92 16.75 0.96
N VAL A 121 -11.89 18.09 0.87
CA VAL A 121 -11.52 18.79 -0.37
C VAL A 121 -10.04 18.59 -0.72
N THR A 122 -9.15 18.65 0.27
CA THR A 122 -7.70 18.44 0.04
C THR A 122 -7.42 17.03 -0.47
N PHE A 123 -8.02 16.00 0.15
CA PHE A 123 -7.89 14.61 -0.29
C PHE A 123 -8.54 14.39 -1.66
N ALA A 124 -9.66 15.04 -1.96
CA ALA A 124 -10.27 14.98 -3.30
C ALA A 124 -9.35 15.59 -4.36
N ILE A 125 -8.79 16.78 -4.11
CA ILE A 125 -7.83 17.44 -5.00
C ILE A 125 -6.59 16.56 -5.19
N GLN A 126 -6.03 16.03 -4.10
CA GLN A 126 -4.90 15.11 -4.15
C GLN A 126 -5.22 13.88 -5.00
N THR A 127 -6.39 13.27 -4.81
CA THR A 127 -6.78 12.07 -5.55
C THR A 127 -6.99 12.37 -7.04
N VAL A 128 -7.60 13.51 -7.39
CA VAL A 128 -7.86 13.86 -8.79
C VAL A 128 -6.59 14.29 -9.53
N LEU A 129 -5.72 15.08 -8.89
CA LEU A 129 -4.53 15.64 -9.53
C LEU A 129 -3.29 14.75 -9.42
N LEU A 130 -3.14 13.99 -8.33
CA LEU A 130 -1.90 13.29 -7.99
C LEU A 130 -2.06 11.75 -7.95
N SER A 131 -3.23 11.18 -8.24
CA SER A 131 -3.37 9.73 -8.24
C SER A 131 -2.73 9.09 -9.48
N PHE A 132 -1.77 8.18 -9.25
CA PHE A 132 -0.98 7.50 -10.29
C PHE A 132 -1.38 6.03 -10.48
N SER A 133 -2.67 5.75 -10.65
CA SER A 133 -3.14 4.37 -10.89
C SER A 133 -2.60 3.77 -12.20
N SER A 134 -2.29 4.62 -13.19
CA SER A 134 -1.82 4.25 -14.52
C SER A 134 -0.54 3.41 -14.55
N SER A 135 0.37 3.58 -13.58
CA SER A 135 1.65 2.86 -13.53
C SER A 135 1.47 1.34 -13.47
N ASN A 136 0.50 0.86 -12.69
CA ASN A 136 0.26 -0.58 -12.52
C ASN A 136 -0.25 -1.24 -13.81
N ALA A 137 -1.11 -0.57 -14.56
CA ALA A 137 -1.60 -1.08 -15.85
C ALA A 137 -0.51 -1.09 -16.92
N ILE A 138 0.40 -0.11 -16.90
CA ILE A 138 1.58 -0.10 -17.76
C ILE A 138 2.49 -1.29 -17.44
N VAL A 139 2.75 -1.57 -16.16
CA VAL A 139 3.55 -2.72 -15.73
C VAL A 139 2.89 -4.04 -16.17
N LEU A 140 1.57 -4.18 -16.02
CA LEU A 140 0.82 -5.33 -16.52
C LEU A 140 1.04 -5.51 -18.04
N ALA A 141 0.87 -4.44 -18.81
CA ALA A 141 1.08 -4.47 -20.26
C ALA A 141 2.52 -4.87 -20.62
N GLN A 142 3.53 -4.33 -19.92
CA GLN A 142 4.94 -4.70 -20.14
C GLN A 142 5.17 -6.19 -19.91
N TYR A 143 4.61 -6.76 -18.83
CA TYR A 143 4.74 -8.19 -18.56
C TYR A 143 4.05 -9.05 -19.62
N LEU A 144 2.85 -8.67 -20.08
CA LEU A 144 2.14 -9.40 -21.15
C LEU A 144 2.95 -9.43 -22.46
N PHE A 145 3.53 -8.30 -22.87
CA PHE A 145 4.38 -8.26 -24.06
C PHE A 145 5.67 -9.05 -23.88
N ARG A 146 6.29 -8.98 -22.70
CA ARG A 146 7.55 -9.68 -22.42
C ARG A 146 7.38 -11.20 -22.39
N ILE A 147 6.25 -11.72 -21.93
CA ILE A 147 5.92 -13.15 -22.01
C ILE A 147 5.81 -13.61 -23.46
N ASN A 148 5.30 -12.74 -24.35
CA ASN A 148 5.19 -13.02 -25.78
C ASN A 148 6.49 -12.74 -26.56
N GLY A 149 7.57 -12.34 -25.88
CA GLY A 149 8.86 -12.04 -26.52
C GLY A 149 8.86 -10.78 -27.41
N HIS A 150 7.83 -9.94 -27.32
CA HIS A 150 7.67 -8.73 -28.15
C HIS A 150 8.09 -7.48 -27.38
N ALA A 151 8.77 -6.56 -28.08
CA ALA A 151 9.08 -5.24 -27.56
C ALA A 151 7.98 -4.26 -28.01
N PRO A 152 7.07 -3.81 -27.11
CA PRO A 152 5.93 -3.01 -27.51
C PRO A 152 6.32 -1.58 -27.83
N THR A 153 5.63 -0.99 -28.80
CA THR A 153 5.62 0.45 -29.04
C THR A 153 4.86 1.16 -27.91
N ALA A 154 5.07 2.48 -27.76
CA ALA A 154 4.40 3.27 -26.73
C ALA A 154 2.86 3.23 -26.85
N TRP A 155 2.32 3.13 -28.06
CA TRP A 155 0.87 3.06 -28.29
C TRP A 155 0.30 1.68 -27.99
N GLU A 156 0.99 0.60 -28.37
CA GLU A 156 0.61 -0.77 -28.00
C GLU A 156 0.57 -0.95 -26.49
N LEU A 157 1.59 -0.42 -25.80
CA LEU A 157 1.66 -0.49 -24.34
C LEU A 157 0.49 0.23 -23.67
N LYS A 158 0.16 1.45 -24.14
CA LYS A 158 -0.98 2.22 -23.64
C LYS A 158 -2.31 1.55 -23.97
N GLY A 159 -2.45 1.01 -25.19
CA GLY A 159 -3.67 0.33 -25.63
C GLY A 159 -4.00 -0.90 -24.78
N VAL A 160 -3.00 -1.75 -24.52
CA VAL A 160 -3.15 -2.92 -23.64
C VAL A 160 -3.41 -2.51 -22.19
N ALA A 161 -2.74 -1.46 -21.69
CA ALA A 161 -2.98 -0.95 -20.35
C ALA A 161 -4.43 -0.44 -20.17
N VAL A 162 -4.96 0.30 -21.15
CA VAL A 162 -6.36 0.76 -21.15
C VAL A 162 -7.30 -0.44 -21.20
N ALA A 163 -7.08 -1.39 -22.11
CA ALA A 163 -7.91 -2.60 -22.21
C ALA A 163 -7.93 -3.41 -20.90
N GLY A 164 -6.78 -3.59 -20.26
CA GLY A 164 -6.68 -4.28 -18.97
C GLY A 164 -7.49 -3.57 -17.88
N TYR A 165 -7.46 -2.24 -17.83
CA TYR A 165 -8.29 -1.47 -16.91
C TYR A 165 -9.78 -1.58 -17.22
N THR A 166 -10.15 -1.49 -18.51
CA THR A 166 -11.54 -1.65 -18.94
C THR A 166 -12.10 -2.99 -18.50
N VAL A 167 -11.35 -4.08 -18.66
CA VAL A 167 -11.75 -5.42 -18.17
C VAL A 167 -11.94 -5.42 -16.66
N ALA A 168 -10.99 -4.86 -15.90
CA ALA A 168 -11.10 -4.79 -14.44
C ALA A 168 -12.34 -4.00 -13.97
N VAL A 169 -12.64 -2.88 -14.64
CA VAL A 169 -13.84 -2.07 -14.36
C VAL A 169 -15.10 -2.84 -14.73
N LEU A 170 -15.15 -3.49 -15.89
CA LEU A 170 -16.30 -4.30 -16.29
C LEU A 170 -16.57 -5.43 -15.30
N LEU A 171 -15.54 -6.15 -14.84
CA LEU A 171 -15.69 -7.19 -13.82
C LEU A 171 -16.30 -6.64 -12.53
N LEU A 172 -15.87 -5.46 -12.10
CA LEU A 172 -16.40 -4.78 -10.92
C LEU A 172 -17.86 -4.39 -11.09
N VAL A 173 -18.22 -3.82 -12.24
CA VAL A 173 -19.59 -3.39 -12.56
C VAL A 173 -20.54 -4.59 -12.67
N PHE A 174 -20.11 -5.70 -13.28
CA PHE A 174 -20.96 -6.88 -13.45
C PHE A 174 -21.12 -7.70 -12.18
N SER A 175 -20.06 -7.86 -11.37
CA SER A 175 -20.15 -8.62 -10.12
C SER A 175 -19.06 -8.21 -9.13
N THR A 176 -19.47 -7.49 -8.09
CA THR A 176 -18.60 -7.12 -6.95
C THR A 176 -18.15 -8.36 -6.17
N ARG A 177 -19.01 -9.37 -6.03
CA ARG A 177 -18.67 -10.63 -5.34
C ARG A 177 -17.60 -11.41 -6.11
N PHE A 178 -17.74 -11.56 -7.42
CA PHE A 178 -16.72 -12.23 -8.22
C PHE A 178 -15.39 -11.47 -8.20
N SER A 179 -15.44 -10.14 -8.36
CA SER A 179 -14.27 -9.27 -8.31
C SER A 179 -13.50 -9.40 -6.99
N TYR A 180 -14.24 -9.51 -5.89
CA TYR A 180 -13.67 -9.78 -4.56
C TYR A 180 -12.96 -11.13 -4.49
N HIS A 181 -13.58 -12.22 -4.96
CA HIS A 181 -12.95 -13.54 -5.02
C HIS A 181 -11.70 -13.56 -5.91
N LEU A 182 -11.77 -12.92 -7.08
CA LEU A 182 -10.63 -12.78 -8.00
C LEU A 182 -9.47 -12.01 -7.34
N SER A 183 -9.77 -10.91 -6.65
CA SER A 183 -8.76 -10.14 -5.91
C SER A 183 -8.10 -10.98 -4.81
N ASN A 184 -8.87 -11.79 -4.08
CA ASN A 184 -8.32 -12.68 -3.05
C ASN A 184 -7.42 -13.76 -3.67
N ALA A 185 -7.82 -14.36 -4.80
CA ALA A 185 -7.00 -15.34 -5.50
C ALA A 185 -5.66 -14.75 -5.97
N ILE A 186 -5.68 -13.53 -6.54
CA ILE A 186 -4.45 -12.82 -6.92
C ILE A 186 -3.60 -12.51 -5.68
N GLY A 187 -4.21 -12.11 -4.57
CA GLY A 187 -3.53 -11.88 -3.29
C GLY A 187 -2.79 -13.12 -2.79
N ILE A 188 -3.44 -14.30 -2.85
CA ILE A 188 -2.83 -15.57 -2.47
C ILE A 188 -1.61 -15.89 -3.35
N VAL A 189 -1.73 -15.76 -4.68
CA VAL A 189 -0.61 -16.00 -5.61
C VAL A 189 0.57 -15.07 -5.30
N LYS A 190 0.31 -13.79 -5.02
CA LYS A 190 1.34 -12.83 -4.63
C LYS A 190 2.07 -13.26 -3.35
N LEU A 191 1.32 -13.65 -2.32
CA LEU A 191 1.90 -14.08 -1.04
C LEU A 191 2.72 -15.37 -1.19
N LEU A 192 2.19 -16.37 -1.91
CA LEU A 192 2.92 -17.60 -2.20
C LEU A 192 4.21 -17.33 -2.97
N THR A 193 4.19 -16.42 -3.94
CA THR A 193 5.39 -16.03 -4.69
C THR A 193 6.44 -15.40 -3.78
N LEU A 194 6.03 -14.53 -2.85
CA LEU A 194 6.94 -13.89 -1.91
C LEU A 194 7.55 -14.90 -0.92
N ILE A 195 6.74 -15.83 -0.41
CA ILE A 195 7.20 -16.93 0.45
C ILE A 195 8.20 -17.81 -0.31
N PHE A 196 7.90 -18.14 -1.57
CA PHE A 196 8.80 -18.91 -2.43
C PHE A 196 10.15 -18.21 -2.63
N VAL A 197 10.16 -16.90 -2.93
CA VAL A 197 11.40 -16.12 -3.07
C VAL A 197 12.19 -16.09 -1.76
N ALA A 198 11.52 -15.89 -0.62
CA ALA A 198 12.17 -15.87 0.68
C ALA A 198 12.81 -17.23 1.03
N ILE A 199 12.07 -18.33 0.86
CA ILE A 199 12.58 -19.69 1.09
C ILE A 199 13.74 -19.99 0.14
N THR A 200 13.61 -19.66 -1.15
CA THR A 200 14.68 -19.87 -2.13
C THR A 200 15.94 -19.11 -1.73
N GLY A 201 15.82 -17.86 -1.26
CA GLY A 201 16.95 -17.08 -0.74
C GLY A 201 17.64 -17.76 0.44
N LEU A 202 16.87 -18.28 1.41
CA LEU A 202 17.42 -19.01 2.55
C LEU A 202 18.10 -20.32 2.15
N VAL A 203 17.52 -21.06 1.20
CA VAL A 203 18.09 -22.33 0.69
C VAL A 203 19.41 -22.08 -0.06
N VAL A 204 19.49 -21.00 -0.85
CA VAL A 204 20.73 -20.59 -1.52
C VAL A 204 21.80 -20.24 -0.49
N LEU A 205 21.47 -19.44 0.52
CA LEU A 205 22.41 -19.09 1.60
C LEU A 205 22.86 -20.30 2.42
N GLY A 206 21.99 -21.30 2.58
CA GLY A 206 22.31 -22.58 3.21
C GLY A 206 23.19 -23.51 2.36
N GLY A 207 23.58 -23.12 1.14
CA GLY A 207 24.47 -23.90 0.28
C GLY A 207 23.82 -25.10 -0.42
N HIS A 208 22.49 -25.24 -0.36
CA HIS A 208 21.76 -26.36 -0.95
C HIS A 208 21.43 -26.17 -2.45
N THR A 209 22.20 -25.34 -3.16
CA THR A 209 21.99 -25.03 -4.59
C THR A 209 23.32 -24.96 -5.34
N SER A 210 23.31 -25.09 -6.67
CA SER A 210 24.51 -25.02 -7.52
C SER A 210 25.09 -23.61 -7.70
N VAL A 211 24.62 -22.62 -6.94
CA VAL A 211 25.11 -21.24 -7.00
C VAL A 211 26.53 -21.19 -6.45
N HIS A 212 27.49 -20.74 -7.28
CA HIS A 212 28.86 -20.53 -6.84
C HIS A 212 28.93 -19.32 -5.90
N ASN A 213 29.55 -19.48 -4.73
CA ASN A 213 29.69 -18.45 -3.69
C ASN A 213 28.35 -17.80 -3.26
N PRO A 214 27.45 -18.54 -2.58
CA PRO A 214 26.14 -18.02 -2.16
C PRO A 214 26.21 -16.81 -1.23
N THR A 215 27.34 -16.62 -0.52
CA THR A 215 27.59 -15.50 0.41
C THR A 215 28.30 -14.31 -0.25
N ALA A 216 28.51 -14.31 -1.58
CA ALA A 216 29.22 -13.27 -2.31
C ALA A 216 28.77 -11.85 -1.95
N ASN A 217 27.46 -11.64 -1.85
CA ASN A 217 26.85 -10.34 -1.55
C ASN A 217 27.06 -9.86 -0.10
N PHE A 218 27.48 -10.75 0.80
CA PHE A 218 27.69 -10.46 2.22
C PHE A 218 29.16 -10.33 2.59
N HIS A 219 30.09 -10.70 1.70
CA HIS A 219 31.50 -10.35 1.87
C HIS A 219 31.67 -8.84 1.72
N ASP A 220 32.30 -8.21 2.72
CA ASP A 220 32.44 -6.75 2.79
C ASP A 220 31.10 -6.00 2.57
N ALA A 221 30.03 -6.44 3.23
CA ALA A 221 28.68 -5.93 3.01
C ALA A 221 28.53 -4.39 3.11
N PHE A 222 29.40 -3.73 3.88
CA PHE A 222 29.41 -2.27 4.04
C PHE A 222 30.34 -1.53 3.05
N HIS A 223 31.17 -2.27 2.30
CA HIS A 223 32.00 -1.69 1.26
C HIS A 223 31.10 -1.19 0.12
N SER A 224 30.91 0.12 0.08
CA SER A 224 30.01 0.76 -0.87
C SER A 224 30.80 1.20 -2.09
N SER A 225 30.56 0.54 -3.22
CA SER A 225 31.35 0.71 -4.45
C SER A 225 31.14 2.08 -5.12
N THR A 226 29.97 2.71 -4.95
CA THR A 226 29.61 4.01 -5.54
C THR A 226 28.57 4.74 -4.70
N THR A 227 28.96 5.34 -3.58
CA THR A 227 28.04 6.14 -2.74
C THR A 227 27.97 7.58 -3.25
N SER A 228 27.15 7.84 -4.26
CA SER A 228 26.79 9.21 -4.63
C SER A 228 25.77 9.76 -3.61
N THR A 229 25.93 11.00 -3.16
CA THR A 229 24.94 11.68 -2.31
C THR A 229 23.54 11.61 -2.92
N TYR A 230 23.44 11.80 -4.24
CA TYR A 230 22.17 11.67 -4.96
C TYR A 230 21.59 10.25 -4.87
N GLY A 231 22.44 9.21 -5.01
CA GLY A 231 22.02 7.81 -4.92
C GLY A 231 21.46 7.46 -3.55
N VAL A 232 22.14 7.91 -2.49
CA VAL A 232 21.74 7.70 -1.10
C VAL A 232 20.46 8.45 -0.76
N THR A 233 20.34 9.72 -1.14
CA THR A 233 19.10 10.49 -0.92
C THR A 233 17.93 9.91 -1.71
N ASN A 234 18.15 9.50 -2.95
CA ASN A 234 17.10 8.86 -3.76
C ASN A 234 16.69 7.49 -3.21
N ALA A 235 17.62 6.73 -2.62
CA ALA A 235 17.30 5.49 -1.92
C ALA A 235 16.42 5.76 -0.68
N LEU A 236 16.68 6.85 0.06
CA LEU A 236 15.88 7.24 1.23
C LEU A 236 14.44 7.63 0.86
N VAL A 237 14.23 8.23 -0.31
CA VAL A 237 12.87 8.56 -0.80
C VAL A 237 12.11 7.31 -1.27
N LYS A 238 12.81 6.21 -1.52
CA LYS A 238 12.24 4.96 -2.06
C LYS A 238 11.94 3.90 -1.00
N ILE A 239 12.43 4.04 0.23
CA ILE A 239 12.02 3.20 1.37
C ILE A 239 10.63 3.59 1.86
#